data_AF-A0A401P3M7-F1
#
_entry.id   AF-A0A401P3M7-F1
#
_cell.length_a   1.000
_cell.length_b   1.000
_cell.length_c   1.000
_cell.angle_alpha   90.00
_cell.angle_beta   90.00
_cell.angle_gamma   90.00
#
_symmetry.space_group_name_H-M   'P 1'
#
loop_
_entity.id
_entity.type
_entity.pdbx_description
1 polymer ?
#
loop_
_entity_poly.entity_id
_entity_poly.type
_entity_poly.pdbx_seq_one_letter_code
_entity_poly.pdbx_strand_id
1 'polypeptide(L)'
;MMKCLTEMFQPHFNLEPLLMPLVERLTKLLEETQINSCEYFRETIQNEIRKAREMYSGQELREALARIQQRLDSVELLSADIVMNLLLSYRDVQDLNATIKLVETLQNLPTCNVAELPNIKFHYCFALNRRNQPGDRERALSVILPVVETGEQLSSDLYCLCGRIYKDIFISSNFTDHGSRDKSCYWYGMAFEHEPTLHSGINVAVFLMAAGHQFDTSPALRKIGMKLSSLLGRKGSLEKMQFYWDVGFFFGASILFSDQTKIIQASEKLYRLNAPVWYLASAMETYLLYKRFKSETNEQTLAKQELVEFWMDFLLSICRDKEPMDKFLVLILEPTKVFQPSHLTVSDSDKDRAVSMWHVSPNEKSGIHSWTFSAASIRGVSVSKCNERCCFLYVLHNSDDFQLYFPTELHCKRFCDLLNSFTKEDKLSADDGLRLTEELLEYNYEYSENGNRLILGKGTYGVVYAGRDMNNQVRIAIKEIPERDNRYSQPLHEEIALHKRLKHKNIVQYLGSVSQDGYIKIFMEEVPGGSLSALLRSKWGPLKDNEATIIFYTRQILEGLKYLHENQIVHRDIKGDNVLVNTYSGVLKISDFGTSKRLAGINP
;
A
#
# COMPACT_ATOMS: atom_id res chain seq x y z
N MET A 1 -68.38 38.99 -8.90
CA MET A 1 -68.01 37.95 -9.89
C MET A 1 -66.98 38.44 -10.92
N MET A 2 -67.01 39.69 -11.40
CA MET A 2 -66.04 40.18 -12.41
C MET A 2 -64.65 40.60 -11.91
N LYS A 3 -64.41 40.78 -10.60
CA LYS A 3 -63.05 41.08 -10.07
C LYS A 3 -62.15 39.86 -9.91
N CYS A 4 -62.70 38.64 -9.97
CA CYS A 4 -61.95 37.39 -9.78
C CYS A 4 -61.34 36.84 -11.09
N LEU A 5 -61.84 37.30 -12.25
CA LEU A 5 -61.38 36.83 -13.57
C LEU A 5 -60.17 37.61 -14.08
N THR A 6 -59.95 38.84 -13.62
CA THR A 6 -58.86 39.71 -14.09
C THR A 6 -57.50 39.34 -13.50
N GLU A 7 -57.47 38.65 -12.36
CA GLU A 7 -56.23 38.14 -11.74
C GLU A 7 -55.71 36.86 -12.41
N MET A 8 -56.57 36.10 -13.10
CA MET A 8 -56.19 34.85 -13.77
C MET A 8 -55.43 35.05 -15.09
N PHE A 9 -55.45 36.25 -15.68
CA PHE A 9 -54.84 36.57 -16.98
C PHE A 9 -53.58 37.44 -16.86
N GLN A 10 -52.87 37.40 -15.74
CA GLN A 10 -51.55 38.03 -15.64
C GLN A 10 -50.49 37.22 -16.42
N PRO A 11 -49.50 37.87 -17.08
CA PRO A 11 -48.51 37.17 -17.93
C PRO A 11 -47.60 36.18 -17.17
N HIS A 12 -47.60 36.24 -15.84
CA HIS A 12 -46.82 35.37 -14.95
C HIS A 12 -47.66 34.28 -14.29
N PHE A 13 -48.97 34.20 -14.60
CA PHE A 13 -49.85 33.17 -14.07
C PHE A 13 -49.80 31.97 -15.01
N ASN A 14 -49.00 30.97 -14.65
CA ASN A 14 -48.86 29.75 -15.44
C ASN A 14 -50.18 28.95 -15.32
N LEU A 15 -51.04 29.03 -16.33
CA LEU A 15 -52.35 28.36 -16.38
C LEU A 15 -52.25 26.86 -16.69
N GLU A 16 -51.09 26.39 -17.15
CA GLU A 16 -50.82 24.97 -17.47
C GLU A 16 -51.19 23.98 -16.35
N PRO A 17 -50.83 24.22 -15.06
CA PRO A 17 -51.13 23.29 -13.97
C PRO A 17 -52.61 23.21 -13.58
N LEU A 18 -53.43 24.17 -14.03
CA LEU A 18 -54.88 24.24 -13.79
C LEU A 18 -55.70 23.57 -14.91
N LEU A 19 -55.11 23.40 -16.10
CA LEU A 19 -55.74 22.78 -17.26
C LEU A 19 -55.35 21.29 -17.42
N MET A 20 -54.30 20.84 -16.75
CA MET A 20 -53.89 19.42 -16.70
C MET A 20 -54.83 18.63 -15.76
N PRO A 21 -55.45 17.53 -16.22
CA PRO A 21 -56.18 16.60 -15.36
C PRO A 21 -55.36 16.20 -14.13
N LEU A 22 -56.02 16.09 -12.97
CA LEU A 22 -55.36 15.73 -11.69
C LEU A 22 -54.51 14.46 -11.79
N VAL A 23 -54.97 13.48 -12.58
CA VAL A 23 -54.24 12.23 -12.83
C VAL A 23 -52.91 12.49 -13.54
N GLU A 24 -52.89 13.27 -14.61
CA GLU A 24 -51.65 13.64 -15.32
C GLU A 24 -50.68 14.42 -14.42
N ARG A 25 -51.21 15.30 -13.56
CA ARG A 25 -50.39 16.08 -12.63
C ARG A 25 -49.77 15.21 -11.53
N LEU A 26 -50.53 14.24 -11.01
CA LEU A 26 -50.02 13.26 -10.05
C LEU A 26 -49.00 12.32 -10.70
N THR A 27 -49.27 11.84 -11.92
CA THR A 27 -48.33 11.01 -12.69
C THR A 27 -47.00 11.75 -12.90
N LYS A 28 -47.05 13.01 -13.35
CA LYS A 28 -45.84 13.82 -13.55
C LYS A 28 -45.06 14.05 -12.25
N LEU A 29 -45.76 14.36 -11.15
CA LEU A 29 -45.11 14.52 -9.84
C LEU A 29 -44.48 13.22 -9.34
N LEU A 30 -45.14 12.07 -9.53
CA LEU A 30 -44.63 10.75 -9.18
C LEU A 30 -43.42 10.34 -10.03
N GLU A 31 -43.47 10.59 -11.34
CA GLU A 31 -42.34 10.40 -12.26
C GLU A 31 -41.15 11.27 -11.86
N GLU A 32 -41.37 12.56 -11.57
CA GLU A 32 -40.33 13.48 -11.08
C GLU A 32 -39.75 13.02 -9.73
N THR A 33 -40.56 12.48 -8.82
CA THR A 33 -40.05 11.93 -7.55
C THR A 33 -39.24 10.65 -7.75
N GLN A 34 -39.68 9.76 -8.64
CA GLN A 34 -38.95 8.53 -8.97
C GLN A 34 -37.60 8.86 -9.60
N ILE A 35 -37.54 9.80 -10.56
CA ILE A 35 -36.31 10.26 -11.21
C ILE A 35 -35.33 10.82 -10.16
N ASN A 36 -35.78 11.76 -9.32
CA ASN A 36 -34.94 12.36 -8.28
C ASN A 36 -34.40 11.33 -7.27
N SER A 37 -35.23 10.33 -6.90
CA SER A 37 -34.79 9.26 -6.02
C SER A 37 -33.73 8.38 -6.68
N CYS A 38 -33.90 8.04 -7.96
CA CYS A 38 -32.99 7.20 -8.71
C CYS A 38 -31.64 7.90 -8.95
N GLU A 39 -31.63 9.20 -9.25
CA GLU A 39 -30.41 10.01 -9.35
C GLU A 39 -29.63 10.03 -8.03
N TYR A 40 -30.31 10.27 -6.90
CA TYR A 40 -29.69 10.22 -5.58
C TYR A 40 -29.06 8.86 -5.27
N PHE A 41 -29.75 7.76 -5.62
CA PHE A 41 -29.21 6.42 -5.44
C PHE A 41 -27.99 6.16 -6.34
N ARG A 42 -28.00 6.63 -7.60
CA ARG A 42 -26.85 6.51 -8.51
C ARG A 42 -25.63 7.24 -7.94
N GLU A 43 -25.78 8.48 -7.48
CA GLU A 43 -24.69 9.23 -6.84
C GLU A 43 -24.16 8.53 -5.59
N THR A 44 -25.05 7.95 -4.79
CA THR A 44 -24.68 7.20 -3.58
C THR A 44 -23.81 6.00 -3.93
N ILE A 45 -24.21 5.19 -4.91
CA ILE A 45 -23.44 4.02 -5.36
C ILE A 45 -22.09 4.44 -5.94
N GLN A 46 -22.03 5.50 -6.74
CA GLN A 46 -20.76 6.01 -7.27
C GLN A 46 -19.80 6.43 -6.17
N ASN A 47 -20.30 7.14 -5.16
CA ASN A 47 -19.50 7.55 -4.01
C ASN A 47 -19.04 6.36 -3.18
N GLU A 48 -19.88 5.32 -3.01
CA GLU A 48 -19.48 4.08 -2.34
C GLU A 48 -18.39 3.34 -3.10
N ILE A 49 -18.50 3.18 -4.42
CA ILE A 49 -17.46 2.55 -5.24
C ILE A 49 -16.14 3.32 -5.12
N ARG A 50 -16.21 4.67 -5.23
CA ARG A 50 -15.03 5.53 -5.09
C ARG A 50 -14.36 5.36 -3.72
N LYS A 51 -15.13 5.46 -2.64
CA LYS A 51 -14.63 5.27 -1.27
C LYS A 51 -14.05 3.88 -1.06
N ALA A 52 -14.68 2.84 -1.61
CA ALA A 52 -14.16 1.48 -1.51
C ALA A 52 -12.77 1.37 -2.15
N ARG A 53 -12.57 1.92 -3.35
CA ARG A 53 -11.27 1.93 -4.04
C ARG A 53 -10.20 2.76 -3.31
N GLU A 54 -10.61 3.80 -2.58
CA GLU A 54 -9.70 4.64 -1.78
C GLU A 54 -9.30 3.99 -0.46
N MET A 55 -10.21 3.24 0.17
CA MET A 55 -10.03 2.68 1.51
C MET A 55 -9.47 1.27 1.52
N TYR A 56 -9.77 0.47 0.50
CA TYR A 56 -9.49 -0.97 0.49
C TYR A 56 -8.64 -1.37 -0.71
N SER A 57 -7.91 -2.47 -0.55
CA SER A 57 -7.15 -3.12 -1.62
C SER A 57 -7.33 -4.64 -1.56
N GLY A 58 -6.84 -5.37 -2.57
CA GLY A 58 -6.82 -6.83 -2.55
C GLY A 58 -8.17 -7.49 -2.26
N GLN A 59 -8.18 -8.38 -1.26
CA GLN A 59 -9.36 -9.17 -0.89
C GLN A 59 -10.47 -8.31 -0.24
N GLU A 60 -10.11 -7.33 0.58
CA GLU A 60 -11.06 -6.44 1.26
C GLU A 60 -11.87 -5.63 0.25
N LEU A 61 -11.21 -5.13 -0.79
CA LEU A 61 -11.86 -4.42 -1.88
C LEU A 61 -12.80 -5.35 -2.68
N ARG A 62 -12.41 -6.60 -2.96
CA ARG A 62 -13.30 -7.58 -3.62
C ARG A 62 -14.60 -7.78 -2.83
N GLU A 63 -14.49 -7.94 -1.52
CA GLU A 63 -15.66 -8.11 -0.65
C GLU A 63 -16.53 -6.86 -0.58
N ALA A 64 -15.92 -5.67 -0.55
CA ALA A 64 -16.66 -4.41 -0.62
C ALA A 64 -17.43 -4.26 -1.94
N LEU A 65 -16.79 -4.57 -3.07
CA LEU A 65 -17.42 -4.52 -4.39
C LEU A 65 -18.56 -5.54 -4.52
N ALA A 66 -18.41 -6.75 -3.97
CA ALA A 66 -19.47 -7.75 -3.96
C ALA A 66 -20.71 -7.27 -3.19
N ARG A 67 -20.53 -6.59 -2.05
CA ARG A 67 -21.63 -5.98 -1.28
C ARG A 67 -22.33 -4.86 -2.04
N ILE A 68 -21.58 -4.02 -2.76
CA ILE A 68 -22.14 -2.96 -3.60
C ILE A 68 -22.94 -3.58 -4.77
N GLN A 69 -22.39 -4.61 -5.42
CA GLN A 69 -23.04 -5.28 -6.53
C GLN A 69 -24.37 -5.93 -6.14
N GLN A 70 -24.46 -6.52 -4.94
CA GLN A 70 -25.72 -7.10 -4.42
C GLN A 70 -26.85 -6.08 -4.23
N ARG A 71 -26.56 -4.78 -4.25
CA ARG A 71 -27.59 -3.73 -4.13
C ARG A 71 -28.03 -3.18 -5.49
N LEU A 72 -27.40 -3.61 -6.58
CA LEU A 72 -27.72 -3.21 -7.96
C LEU A 72 -28.79 -4.11 -8.59
N ASP A 73 -29.88 -4.36 -7.87
CA ASP A 73 -30.94 -5.27 -8.30
C ASP A 73 -31.94 -4.65 -9.31
N SER A 74 -31.87 -3.33 -9.55
CA SER A 74 -32.77 -2.63 -10.47
C SER A 74 -32.04 -2.12 -11.72
N VAL A 75 -32.68 -2.32 -12.89
CA VAL A 75 -32.14 -1.90 -14.20
C VAL A 75 -31.93 -0.38 -14.27
N GLU A 76 -32.73 0.39 -13.54
CA GLU A 76 -32.60 1.86 -13.46
C GLU A 76 -31.28 2.32 -12.82
N LEU A 77 -30.65 1.48 -11.99
CA LEU A 77 -29.36 1.78 -11.36
C LEU A 77 -28.15 1.29 -12.19
N LEU A 78 -28.37 0.59 -13.29
CA LEU A 78 -27.32 0.04 -14.16
C LEU A 78 -26.94 1.03 -15.27
N SER A 79 -26.55 2.25 -14.89
CA SER A 79 -26.07 3.27 -15.84
C SER A 79 -24.62 3.00 -16.27
N ALA A 80 -24.23 3.54 -17.44
CA ALA A 80 -22.94 3.27 -18.07
C ALA A 80 -21.74 3.68 -17.18
N ASP A 81 -21.87 4.77 -16.44
CA ASP A 81 -20.88 5.27 -15.49
C ASP A 81 -20.71 4.37 -14.27
N ILE A 82 -21.79 3.84 -13.69
CA ILE A 82 -21.72 2.88 -12.57
C ILE A 82 -21.05 1.59 -13.02
N VAL A 83 -21.49 1.04 -14.16
CA VAL A 83 -20.89 -0.18 -14.73
C VAL A 83 -19.41 0.06 -15.00
N MET A 84 -19.04 1.17 -15.64
CA MET A 84 -17.65 1.50 -15.90
C MET A 84 -16.81 1.60 -14.61
N ASN A 85 -17.32 2.24 -13.57
CA ASN A 85 -16.62 2.32 -12.28
C ASN A 85 -16.44 0.94 -11.64
N LEU A 86 -17.43 0.05 -11.72
CA LEU A 86 -17.28 -1.34 -11.27
C LEU A 86 -16.21 -2.09 -12.06
N LEU A 87 -16.24 -1.99 -13.39
CA LEU A 87 -15.24 -2.63 -14.27
C LEU A 87 -13.81 -2.15 -13.97
N LEU A 88 -13.63 -0.85 -13.74
CA LEU A 88 -12.35 -0.29 -13.32
C LEU A 88 -11.93 -0.81 -11.94
N SER A 89 -12.87 -0.92 -11.00
CA SER A 89 -12.62 -1.44 -9.65
C SER A 89 -12.23 -2.91 -9.66
N TYR A 90 -12.94 -3.74 -10.42
CA TYR A 90 -12.59 -5.15 -10.59
C TYR A 90 -11.22 -5.32 -11.25
N ARG A 91 -10.85 -4.44 -12.19
CA ARG A 91 -9.52 -4.44 -12.79
C ARG A 91 -8.42 -4.13 -11.78
N ASP A 92 -8.65 -3.22 -10.82
CA ASP A 92 -7.68 -2.89 -9.77
C ASP A 92 -7.32 -4.11 -8.91
N VAL A 93 -8.30 -4.99 -8.64
CA VAL A 93 -8.12 -6.24 -7.89
C VAL A 93 -7.93 -7.48 -8.79
N GLN A 94 -7.78 -7.29 -10.10
CA GLN A 94 -7.66 -8.35 -11.11
C GLN A 94 -8.78 -9.41 -11.06
N ASP A 95 -10.01 -9.01 -10.70
CA ASP A 95 -11.18 -9.90 -10.73
C ASP A 95 -11.80 -9.94 -12.12
N LEU A 96 -11.16 -10.73 -13.00
CA LEU A 96 -11.58 -10.89 -14.39
C LEU A 96 -12.93 -11.59 -14.50
N ASN A 97 -13.25 -12.50 -13.56
CA ASN A 97 -14.50 -13.24 -13.56
C ASN A 97 -15.69 -12.33 -13.21
N ALA A 98 -15.54 -11.45 -12.22
CA ALA A 98 -16.57 -10.47 -11.89
C ALA A 98 -16.86 -9.53 -13.06
N THR A 99 -15.82 -9.08 -13.77
CA THR A 99 -15.97 -8.26 -15.00
C THR A 99 -16.77 -8.99 -16.07
N ILE A 100 -16.38 -10.22 -16.42
CA ILE A 100 -17.03 -11.01 -17.47
C ILE A 100 -18.49 -11.28 -17.08
N LYS A 101 -18.73 -11.76 -15.86
CA LYS A 101 -20.07 -12.08 -15.36
C LYS A 101 -20.98 -10.85 -15.36
N LEU A 102 -20.47 -9.68 -14.96
CA LEU A 102 -21.26 -8.44 -14.97
C LEU A 102 -21.71 -8.10 -16.39
N VAL A 103 -20.79 -8.06 -17.36
CA VAL A 103 -21.13 -7.69 -18.75
C VAL A 103 -22.06 -8.72 -19.39
N GLU A 104 -21.84 -10.01 -19.19
CA GLU A 104 -22.74 -11.06 -19.69
C GLU A 104 -24.14 -10.95 -19.07
N THR A 105 -24.23 -10.61 -17.78
CA THR A 105 -25.52 -10.37 -17.13
C THR A 105 -26.24 -9.18 -17.78
N LEU A 106 -25.52 -8.10 -18.07
CA LEU A 106 -26.08 -6.93 -18.75
C LEU A 106 -26.56 -7.25 -20.18
N GLN A 107 -25.81 -8.07 -20.94
CA GLN A 107 -26.20 -8.50 -22.29
C GLN A 107 -27.47 -9.34 -22.32
N ASN A 108 -27.76 -10.07 -21.23
CA ASN A 108 -28.97 -10.88 -21.11
C ASN A 108 -30.21 -10.05 -20.70
N LEU A 109 -30.05 -8.78 -20.35
CA LEU A 109 -31.16 -7.90 -19.98
C LEU A 109 -31.75 -7.25 -21.24
N PRO A 110 -33.03 -7.51 -21.58
CA PRO A 110 -33.63 -7.11 -22.87
C PRO A 110 -33.73 -5.59 -23.10
N THR A 111 -33.57 -4.77 -22.06
CA THR A 111 -33.67 -3.31 -22.12
C THR A 111 -32.36 -2.59 -21.79
N CYS A 112 -31.27 -3.33 -21.52
CA CYS A 112 -30.00 -2.73 -21.11
C CYS A 112 -29.02 -2.62 -22.29
N ASN A 113 -28.91 -1.44 -22.89
CA ASN A 113 -27.94 -1.20 -23.98
C ASN A 113 -26.53 -0.83 -23.47
N VAL A 114 -26.28 -0.86 -22.16
CA VAL A 114 -24.99 -0.45 -21.59
C VAL A 114 -23.86 -1.38 -22.02
N ALA A 115 -24.12 -2.68 -22.13
CA ALA A 115 -23.13 -3.64 -22.60
C ALA A 115 -22.68 -3.41 -24.04
N GLU A 116 -23.49 -2.71 -24.85
CA GLU A 116 -23.18 -2.43 -26.25
C GLU A 116 -22.18 -1.30 -26.45
N LEU A 117 -21.95 -0.49 -25.41
CA LEU A 117 -21.04 0.66 -25.45
C LEU A 117 -19.58 0.22 -25.72
N PRO A 118 -18.84 0.90 -26.62
CA PRO A 118 -17.48 0.50 -27.00
C PRO A 118 -16.52 0.36 -25.82
N ASN A 119 -16.60 1.25 -24.82
CA ASN A 119 -15.75 1.19 -23.63
C ASN A 119 -16.05 -0.04 -22.75
N ILE A 120 -17.31 -0.45 -22.66
CA ILE A 120 -17.70 -1.65 -21.91
C ILE A 120 -17.23 -2.90 -22.64
N LYS A 121 -17.41 -2.95 -23.97
CA LYS A 121 -16.84 -4.01 -24.83
C LYS A 121 -15.32 -4.10 -24.71
N PHE A 122 -14.62 -2.97 -24.65
CA PHE A 122 -13.18 -2.93 -24.44
C PHE A 122 -12.78 -3.66 -23.13
N HIS A 123 -13.41 -3.30 -22.01
CA HIS A 123 -13.10 -3.90 -20.71
C HIS A 123 -13.49 -5.39 -20.65
N TYR A 124 -14.59 -5.76 -21.27
CA TYR A 124 -15.03 -7.14 -21.41
C TYR A 124 -14.02 -8.00 -22.19
N CYS A 125 -13.63 -7.55 -23.39
CA CYS A 125 -12.66 -8.23 -24.23
C CYS A 125 -11.27 -8.29 -23.57
N PHE A 126 -10.87 -7.23 -22.86
CA PHE A 126 -9.66 -7.23 -22.05
C PHE A 126 -9.70 -8.31 -20.98
N ALA A 127 -10.81 -8.43 -20.24
CA ALA A 127 -10.95 -9.42 -19.18
C ALA A 127 -10.96 -10.86 -19.71
N LEU A 128 -11.69 -11.13 -20.79
CA LEU A 128 -11.66 -12.42 -21.49
C LEU A 128 -10.22 -12.79 -21.89
N ASN A 129 -9.52 -11.88 -22.57
CA ASN A 129 -8.16 -12.14 -23.03
C ASN A 129 -7.18 -12.46 -21.87
N ARG A 130 -7.32 -11.76 -20.74
CA ARG A 130 -6.48 -12.00 -19.55
C ARG A 130 -6.87 -13.26 -18.78
N ARG A 131 -8.15 -13.66 -18.78
CA ARG A 131 -8.62 -14.88 -18.12
C ARG A 131 -8.12 -16.12 -18.87
N ASN A 132 -8.14 -16.06 -20.20
CA ASN A 132 -7.55 -17.08 -21.09
C ASN A 132 -8.04 -18.51 -20.80
N GLN A 133 -9.32 -18.69 -20.51
CA GLN A 133 -9.96 -20.01 -20.58
C GLN A 133 -10.20 -20.41 -22.04
N PRO A 134 -10.40 -21.71 -22.34
CA PRO A 134 -10.67 -22.16 -23.71
C PRO A 134 -11.85 -21.40 -24.34
N GLY A 135 -11.62 -20.74 -25.48
CA GLY A 135 -12.64 -19.94 -26.18
C GLY A 135 -12.69 -18.46 -25.82
N ASP A 136 -12.02 -18.02 -24.75
CA ASP A 136 -12.10 -16.62 -24.29
C ASP A 136 -11.55 -15.63 -25.31
N ARG A 137 -10.39 -15.93 -25.90
CA ARG A 137 -9.72 -15.02 -26.84
C ARG A 137 -10.43 -14.97 -28.19
N GLU A 138 -10.95 -16.11 -28.65
CA GLU A 138 -11.81 -16.19 -29.83
C GLU A 138 -13.08 -15.37 -29.64
N ARG A 139 -13.71 -15.47 -28.46
CA ARG A 139 -14.87 -14.67 -28.12
C ARG A 139 -14.53 -13.18 -28.03
N ALA A 140 -13.41 -12.81 -27.40
CA ALA A 140 -12.96 -11.42 -27.35
C ALA A 140 -12.76 -10.84 -28.75
N LEU A 141 -12.13 -11.58 -29.67
CA LEU A 141 -11.97 -11.19 -31.07
C LEU A 141 -13.30 -11.05 -31.80
N SER A 142 -14.24 -11.97 -31.59
CA SER A 142 -15.58 -11.91 -32.22
C SER A 142 -16.38 -10.67 -31.83
N VAL A 143 -16.11 -10.09 -30.65
CA VAL A 143 -16.76 -8.87 -30.16
C VAL A 143 -16.04 -7.62 -30.63
N ILE A 144 -14.70 -7.59 -30.60
CA ILE A 144 -13.94 -6.37 -30.87
C ILE A 144 -13.67 -6.12 -32.36
N LEU A 145 -13.48 -7.17 -33.17
CA LEU A 145 -13.16 -7.03 -34.59
C LEU A 145 -14.26 -6.29 -35.38
N PRO A 146 -15.56 -6.63 -35.23
CA PRO A 146 -16.62 -5.89 -35.92
C PRO A 146 -16.64 -4.41 -35.54
N VAL A 147 -16.31 -4.06 -34.29
CA VAL A 147 -16.29 -2.67 -33.82
C VAL A 147 -15.17 -1.87 -34.51
N VAL A 148 -13.99 -2.49 -34.70
CA VAL A 148 -12.84 -1.80 -35.33
C VAL A 148 -12.90 -1.75 -36.85
N GLU A 149 -13.61 -2.69 -37.47
CA GLU A 149 -13.74 -2.80 -38.93
C GLU A 149 -14.84 -1.89 -39.51
N THR A 150 -15.83 -1.47 -38.69
CA THR A 150 -16.93 -0.58 -39.14
C THR A 150 -16.54 0.90 -39.31
N GLY A 151 -15.33 1.30 -38.90
CA GLY A 151 -14.64 2.48 -39.45
C GLY A 151 -15.00 3.89 -38.94
N GLU A 152 -15.81 4.08 -37.89
CA GLU A 152 -16.15 5.42 -37.39
C GLU A 152 -15.26 5.87 -36.22
N GLN A 153 -14.37 6.84 -36.47
CA GLN A 153 -13.67 7.69 -35.49
C GLN A 153 -13.32 7.02 -34.14
N LEU A 154 -12.63 5.88 -34.22
CA LEU A 154 -12.33 5.03 -33.07
C LEU A 154 -11.08 5.48 -32.31
N SER A 155 -11.09 5.24 -31.00
CA SER A 155 -9.90 5.41 -30.16
C SER A 155 -8.78 4.44 -30.56
N SER A 156 -7.52 4.93 -30.52
CA SER A 156 -6.31 4.12 -30.68
C SER A 156 -6.29 2.88 -29.77
N ASP A 157 -6.93 2.97 -28.60
CA ASP A 157 -6.97 1.90 -27.60
C ASP A 157 -7.69 0.64 -28.12
N LEU A 158 -8.74 0.77 -28.95
CA LEU A 158 -9.47 -0.38 -29.49
C LEU A 158 -8.60 -1.19 -30.46
N TYR A 159 -7.84 -0.51 -31.32
CA TYR A 159 -6.85 -1.15 -32.18
C TYR A 159 -5.71 -1.78 -31.36
N CYS A 160 -5.24 -1.10 -30.32
CA CYS A 160 -4.24 -1.64 -29.41
C CYS A 160 -4.75 -2.88 -28.67
N LEU A 161 -6.04 -2.97 -28.34
CA LEU A 161 -6.64 -4.16 -27.74
C LEU A 161 -6.65 -5.35 -28.71
N CYS A 162 -6.99 -5.14 -29.98
CA CYS A 162 -6.86 -6.19 -31.01
C CYS A 162 -5.41 -6.68 -31.10
N GLY A 163 -4.45 -5.75 -31.19
CA GLY A 163 -3.03 -6.06 -31.19
C GLY A 163 -2.61 -6.82 -29.92
N ARG A 164 -3.14 -6.43 -28.76
CA ARG A 164 -2.90 -7.07 -27.47
C ARG A 164 -3.39 -8.52 -27.42
N ILE A 165 -4.59 -8.80 -27.92
CA ILE A 165 -5.12 -10.18 -27.93
C ILE A 165 -4.22 -11.08 -28.78
N TYR A 166 -3.86 -10.63 -29.99
CA TYR A 166 -2.94 -11.40 -30.85
C TYR A 166 -1.52 -11.51 -30.27
N LYS A 167 -1.02 -10.47 -29.61
CA LYS A 167 0.23 -10.52 -28.84
C LYS A 167 0.18 -11.64 -27.80
N ASP A 168 -0.90 -11.71 -27.02
CA ASP A 168 -1.03 -12.68 -25.94
C ASP A 168 -1.20 -14.12 -26.50
N ILE A 169 -1.87 -14.30 -27.65
CA ILE A 169 -1.92 -15.58 -28.39
C ILE A 169 -0.51 -16.00 -28.83
N PHE A 170 0.25 -15.10 -29.46
CA PHE A 170 1.62 -15.37 -29.90
C PHE A 170 2.55 -15.76 -28.74
N ILE A 171 2.47 -15.04 -27.61
CA ILE A 171 3.24 -15.37 -26.40
C ILE A 171 2.82 -16.73 -25.86
N SER A 172 1.51 -17.02 -25.80
CA SER A 172 0.99 -18.27 -25.25
C SER A 172 1.31 -19.49 -26.12
N SER A 173 1.57 -19.29 -27.41
CA SER A 173 2.01 -20.34 -28.33
C SER A 173 3.52 -20.63 -28.22
N ASN A 174 4.23 -20.07 -27.23
CA ASN A 174 5.69 -20.08 -27.14
C ASN A 174 6.35 -19.51 -28.40
N PHE A 175 5.79 -18.42 -28.93
CA PHE A 175 6.32 -17.67 -30.08
C PHE A 175 6.32 -18.43 -31.42
N THR A 176 5.44 -19.42 -31.56
CA THR A 176 5.31 -20.25 -32.78
C THR A 176 4.23 -19.77 -33.74
N ASP A 177 3.22 -19.04 -33.26
CA ASP A 177 2.09 -18.57 -34.08
C ASP A 177 2.46 -17.26 -34.79
N HIS A 178 3.18 -17.39 -35.90
CA HIS A 178 3.58 -16.26 -36.73
C HIS A 178 2.38 -15.51 -37.32
N GLY A 179 1.22 -16.17 -37.49
CA GLY A 179 0.00 -15.51 -37.96
C GLY A 179 -0.51 -14.49 -36.94
N SER A 180 -0.54 -14.87 -35.65
CA SER A 180 -0.88 -13.94 -34.56
C SER A 180 0.19 -12.86 -34.37
N ARG A 181 1.48 -13.18 -34.54
CA ARG A 181 2.55 -12.16 -34.54
C ARG A 181 2.28 -11.07 -35.57
N ASP A 182 1.95 -11.45 -36.80
CA ASP A 182 1.77 -10.51 -37.91
C ASP A 182 0.47 -9.71 -37.75
N LYS A 183 -0.61 -10.34 -37.28
CA LYS A 183 -1.86 -9.64 -36.92
C LYS A 183 -1.65 -8.65 -35.77
N SER A 184 -0.86 -9.01 -34.76
CA SER A 184 -0.49 -8.08 -33.69
C SER A 184 0.26 -6.87 -34.24
N CYS A 185 1.27 -7.10 -35.10
CA CYS A 185 2.01 -6.04 -35.78
C CYS A 185 1.08 -5.13 -36.59
N TYR A 186 0.14 -5.70 -37.34
CA TYR A 186 -0.84 -4.98 -38.14
C TYR A 186 -1.72 -4.07 -37.28
N TRP A 187 -2.35 -4.60 -36.23
CA TRP A 187 -3.29 -3.82 -35.41
C TRP A 187 -2.62 -2.70 -34.63
N TYR A 188 -1.44 -2.94 -34.05
CA TYR A 188 -0.67 -1.85 -33.46
C TYR A 188 -0.19 -0.85 -34.52
N GLY A 189 0.09 -1.31 -35.75
CA GLY A 189 0.45 -0.48 -36.89
C GLY A 189 -0.67 0.49 -37.25
N MET A 190 -1.87 -0.04 -37.43
CA MET A 190 -3.09 0.75 -37.67
C MET A 190 -3.31 1.77 -36.55
N ALA A 191 -3.17 1.36 -35.29
CA ALA A 191 -3.28 2.27 -34.15
C ALA A 191 -2.29 3.43 -34.23
N PHE A 192 -1.02 3.15 -34.58
CA PHE A 192 0.06 4.14 -34.65
C PHE A 192 -0.01 5.06 -35.86
N GLU A 193 -0.60 4.59 -36.96
CA GLU A 193 -0.88 5.41 -38.14
C GLU A 193 -2.04 6.37 -37.91
N HIS A 194 -3.13 5.88 -37.32
CA HIS A 194 -4.31 6.68 -36.99
C HIS A 194 -4.01 7.72 -35.90
N GLU A 195 -3.48 7.27 -34.77
CA GLU A 195 -3.11 8.13 -33.65
C GLU A 195 -1.74 7.71 -33.06
N PRO A 196 -0.67 8.44 -33.38
CA PRO A 196 0.67 8.04 -32.98
C PRO A 196 0.89 8.17 -31.47
N THR A 197 0.89 7.04 -30.76
CA THR A 197 1.19 6.97 -29.33
C THR A 197 2.48 6.19 -29.07
N LEU A 198 3.09 6.43 -27.91
CA LEU A 198 4.22 5.61 -27.46
C LEU A 198 3.80 4.14 -27.31
N HIS A 199 2.58 3.89 -26.80
CA HIS A 199 2.07 2.53 -26.58
C HIS A 199 2.03 1.70 -27.87
N SER A 200 1.34 2.21 -28.91
CA SER A 200 1.22 1.49 -30.17
C SER A 200 2.58 1.40 -30.86
N GLY A 201 3.32 2.50 -30.95
CA GLY A 201 4.62 2.52 -31.64
C GLY A 201 5.66 1.59 -31.01
N ILE A 202 5.72 1.48 -29.68
CA ILE A 202 6.63 0.54 -29.00
C ILE A 202 6.28 -0.90 -29.37
N ASN A 203 4.99 -1.27 -29.32
CA ASN A 203 4.57 -2.62 -29.65
C ASN A 203 4.81 -2.95 -31.13
N VAL A 204 4.52 -2.05 -32.08
CA VAL A 204 4.85 -2.26 -33.50
C VAL A 204 6.35 -2.50 -33.68
N ALA A 205 7.20 -1.68 -33.05
CA ALA A 205 8.64 -1.83 -33.16
C ALA A 205 9.11 -3.22 -32.69
N VAL A 206 8.62 -3.68 -31.53
CA VAL A 206 8.96 -5.01 -31.00
C VAL A 206 8.47 -6.13 -31.91
N PHE A 207 7.27 -6.02 -32.50
CA PHE A 207 6.77 -7.04 -33.42
C PHE A 207 7.49 -7.05 -34.77
N LEU A 208 7.93 -5.89 -35.28
CA LEU A 208 8.84 -5.84 -36.43
C LEU A 208 10.16 -6.52 -36.10
N MET A 209 10.72 -6.33 -34.90
CA MET A 209 11.91 -7.06 -34.47
C MET A 209 11.64 -8.58 -34.40
N ALA A 210 10.48 -9.01 -33.90
CA ALA A 210 10.06 -10.41 -33.91
C ALA A 210 9.82 -10.98 -35.32
N ALA A 211 9.63 -10.13 -36.33
CA ALA A 211 9.58 -10.49 -37.74
C ALA A 211 10.97 -10.45 -38.42
N GLY A 212 12.04 -10.16 -37.67
CA GLY A 212 13.43 -10.15 -38.16
C GLY A 212 13.94 -8.78 -38.62
N HIS A 213 13.18 -7.71 -38.45
CA HIS A 213 13.67 -6.36 -38.76
C HIS A 213 14.68 -5.89 -37.70
N GLN A 214 15.77 -5.27 -38.15
CA GLN A 214 16.74 -4.62 -37.27
C GLN A 214 16.74 -3.10 -37.52
N PHE A 215 17.10 -2.32 -36.50
CA PHE A 215 17.15 -0.86 -36.60
C PHE A 215 18.12 -0.39 -37.68
N ASP A 216 19.24 -1.08 -37.89
CA ASP A 216 20.25 -0.68 -38.87
C ASP A 216 19.82 -0.97 -40.31
N THR A 217 19.03 -2.04 -40.52
CA THR A 217 18.69 -2.54 -41.86
C THR A 217 17.29 -2.16 -42.31
N SER A 218 16.33 -1.97 -41.41
CA SER A 218 14.92 -1.74 -41.75
C SER A 218 14.55 -0.25 -41.79
N PRO A 219 14.19 0.32 -42.95
CA PRO A 219 13.70 1.70 -43.04
C PRO A 219 12.38 1.91 -42.26
N ALA A 220 11.50 0.91 -42.25
CA ALA A 220 10.23 0.96 -41.53
C ALA A 220 10.45 1.09 -40.02
N LEU A 221 11.34 0.26 -39.46
CA LEU A 221 11.66 0.30 -38.03
C LEU A 221 12.36 1.61 -37.64
N ARG A 222 13.25 2.14 -38.49
CA ARG A 222 13.87 3.47 -38.28
C ARG A 222 12.84 4.60 -38.27
N LYS A 223 11.88 4.58 -39.21
CA LYS A 223 10.80 5.57 -39.27
C LYS A 223 9.97 5.58 -37.97
N ILE A 224 9.62 4.39 -37.46
CA ILE A 224 8.92 4.26 -36.18
C ILE A 224 9.80 4.78 -35.04
N GLY A 225 11.07 4.39 -34.99
CA GLY A 225 12.04 4.85 -33.99
C GLY A 225 12.15 6.38 -33.93
N MET A 226 12.28 7.06 -35.07
CA MET A 226 12.33 8.54 -35.12
C MET A 226 11.05 9.17 -34.57
N LYS A 227 9.88 8.62 -34.89
CA LYS A 227 8.60 9.14 -34.40
C LYS A 227 8.43 8.89 -32.90
N LEU A 228 8.86 7.73 -32.40
CA LEU A 228 8.92 7.42 -30.97
C LEU A 228 9.83 8.40 -30.22
N SER A 229 11.02 8.70 -30.75
CA SER A 229 11.93 9.68 -30.14
C SER A 229 11.30 11.08 -30.07
N SER A 230 10.57 11.49 -31.10
CA SER A 230 9.83 12.77 -31.09
C SER A 230 8.71 12.78 -30.05
N LEU A 231 7.91 11.71 -29.98
CA LEU A 231 6.82 11.58 -28.99
C LEU A 231 7.36 11.58 -27.56
N LEU A 232 8.47 10.87 -27.31
CA LEU A 232 9.14 10.83 -26.02
C LEU A 232 9.68 12.22 -25.64
N GLY A 233 10.28 12.93 -26.60
CA GLY A 233 10.76 14.30 -26.39
C GLY A 233 9.66 15.28 -25.96
N ARG A 234 8.44 15.14 -26.51
CA ARG A 234 7.27 15.96 -26.11
C ARG A 234 6.79 15.68 -24.69
N LYS A 235 6.96 14.45 -24.19
CA LYS A 235 6.59 14.07 -22.81
C LYS A 235 7.52 14.70 -21.76
N GLY A 236 8.74 15.08 -22.16
CA GLY A 236 9.70 15.75 -21.29
C GLY A 236 10.52 14.77 -20.44
N SER A 237 11.08 15.28 -19.35
CA SER A 237 12.03 14.54 -18.52
C SER A 237 11.33 13.57 -17.56
N LEU A 238 11.99 12.46 -17.25
CA LEU A 238 11.45 11.40 -16.40
C LEU A 238 11.06 11.93 -15.01
N GLU A 239 11.82 12.87 -14.44
CA GLU A 239 11.60 13.41 -13.10
C GLU A 239 10.25 14.10 -12.99
N LYS A 240 9.77 14.75 -14.06
CA LYS A 240 8.50 15.49 -14.08
C LYS A 240 7.28 14.61 -14.28
N MET A 241 7.44 13.38 -14.78
CA MET A 241 6.32 12.46 -15.01
C MET A 241 5.73 11.98 -13.68
N GLN A 242 4.44 12.26 -13.42
CA GLN A 242 3.79 11.88 -12.16
C GLN A 242 2.92 10.62 -12.30
N PHE A 243 2.53 10.28 -13.53
CA PHE A 243 1.63 9.15 -13.77
C PHE A 243 2.38 7.91 -14.20
N TYR A 244 1.97 6.75 -13.67
CA TYR A 244 2.65 5.47 -13.94
C TYR A 244 2.62 5.12 -15.44
N TRP A 245 1.57 5.50 -16.18
CA TRP A 245 1.47 5.20 -17.60
C TRP A 245 2.49 5.99 -18.43
N ASP A 246 2.75 7.24 -18.08
CA ASP A 246 3.78 8.04 -18.77
C ASP A 246 5.18 7.47 -18.53
N VAL A 247 5.45 7.08 -17.28
CA VAL A 247 6.71 6.41 -16.90
C VAL A 247 6.84 5.06 -17.60
N GLY A 248 5.76 4.29 -17.72
CA GLY A 248 5.76 2.99 -18.40
C GLY A 248 5.98 3.09 -19.90
N PHE A 249 5.46 4.13 -20.55
CA PHE A 249 5.77 4.42 -21.95
C PHE A 249 7.23 4.87 -22.13
N PHE A 250 7.74 5.70 -21.22
CA PHE A 250 9.15 6.07 -21.19
C PHE A 250 10.06 4.86 -21.00
N PHE A 251 9.67 3.94 -20.11
CA PHE A 251 10.33 2.66 -19.87
C PHE A 251 10.39 1.80 -21.14
N GLY A 252 9.26 1.57 -21.80
CA GLY A 252 9.20 0.78 -23.03
C GLY A 252 10.00 1.39 -24.19
N ALA A 253 10.00 2.71 -24.33
CA ALA A 253 10.85 3.39 -25.31
C ALA A 253 12.34 3.24 -24.97
N SER A 254 12.70 3.36 -23.70
CA SER A 254 14.08 3.20 -23.22
C SER A 254 14.61 1.78 -23.46
N ILE A 255 13.75 0.76 -23.34
CA ILE A 255 14.06 -0.63 -23.73
C ILE A 255 14.44 -0.71 -25.21
N LEU A 256 13.61 -0.15 -26.10
CA LEU A 256 13.89 -0.17 -27.55
C LEU A 256 15.22 0.50 -27.89
N PHE A 257 15.51 1.64 -27.27
CA PHE A 257 16.75 2.39 -27.48
C PHE A 257 17.95 1.84 -26.70
N SER A 258 17.79 0.75 -25.94
CA SER A 258 18.84 0.14 -25.13
C SER A 258 19.50 1.10 -24.11
N ASP A 259 18.76 2.09 -23.60
CA ASP A 259 19.29 3.05 -22.62
C ASP A 259 19.16 2.48 -21.20
N GLN A 260 20.19 1.74 -20.76
CA GLN A 260 20.21 1.07 -19.47
C GLN A 260 19.95 2.01 -18.28
N THR A 261 20.47 3.24 -18.33
CA THR A 261 20.31 4.20 -17.23
C THR A 261 18.85 4.61 -17.08
N LYS A 262 18.20 4.91 -18.21
CA LYS A 262 16.77 5.26 -18.22
C LYS A 262 15.87 4.08 -17.87
N ILE A 263 16.24 2.86 -18.28
CA ILE A 263 15.52 1.63 -17.91
C ILE A 263 15.53 1.46 -16.38
N ILE A 264 16.68 1.59 -15.74
CA ILE A 264 16.83 1.49 -14.26
C ILE A 264 15.97 2.56 -13.57
N GLN A 265 16.13 3.83 -13.95
CA GLN A 265 15.39 4.95 -13.33
C GLN A 265 13.88 4.83 -13.51
N ALA A 266 13.42 4.43 -14.71
CA ALA A 266 12.00 4.27 -14.98
C ALA A 266 11.41 3.06 -14.22
N SER A 267 12.19 1.98 -14.05
CA SER A 267 11.78 0.81 -13.27
C SER A 267 11.58 1.16 -11.80
N GLU A 268 12.53 1.88 -11.20
CA GLU A 268 12.40 2.36 -9.82
C GLU A 268 11.19 3.29 -9.68
N LYS A 269 11.00 4.21 -10.64
CA LYS A 269 9.88 5.15 -10.60
C LYS A 269 8.52 4.46 -10.75
N LEU A 270 8.40 3.43 -11.59
CA LEU A 270 7.20 2.60 -11.68
C LEU A 270 6.88 1.93 -10.34
N TYR A 271 7.91 1.40 -9.65
CA TYR A 271 7.75 0.79 -8.34
C TYR A 271 7.33 1.79 -7.27
N ARG A 272 7.90 3.01 -7.28
CA ARG A 272 7.54 4.11 -6.36
C ARG A 272 6.12 4.61 -6.58
N LEU A 273 5.66 4.66 -7.83
CA LEU A 273 4.31 5.08 -8.20
C LEU A 273 3.24 4.00 -7.98
N ASN A 274 3.59 2.85 -7.40
CA ASN A 274 2.68 1.71 -7.21
C ASN A 274 1.96 1.33 -8.51
N ALA A 275 2.69 1.25 -9.62
CA ALA A 275 2.11 0.94 -10.92
C ALA A 275 1.25 -0.35 -10.84
N PRO A 276 0.00 -0.34 -11.34
CA PRO A 276 -0.89 -1.49 -11.24
C PRO A 276 -0.31 -2.74 -11.91
N VAL A 277 -0.52 -3.90 -11.30
CA VAL A 277 0.04 -5.19 -11.77
C VAL A 277 -0.38 -5.49 -13.21
N TRP A 278 -1.65 -5.25 -13.58
CA TRP A 278 -2.14 -5.46 -14.95
C TRP A 278 -1.36 -4.64 -15.99
N TYR A 279 -0.91 -3.45 -15.61
CA TYR A 279 -0.15 -2.56 -16.48
C TYR A 279 1.31 -3.01 -16.57
N LEU A 280 1.94 -3.30 -15.43
CA LEU A 280 3.31 -3.82 -15.36
C LEU A 280 3.44 -5.12 -16.17
N ALA A 281 2.48 -6.04 -16.06
CA ALA A 281 2.48 -7.29 -16.82
C ALA A 281 2.54 -7.04 -18.33
N SER A 282 1.76 -6.09 -18.86
CA SER A 282 1.77 -5.73 -20.27
C SER A 282 3.12 -5.17 -20.73
N ALA A 283 3.71 -4.28 -19.92
CA ALA A 283 5.03 -3.68 -20.19
C ALA A 283 6.14 -4.75 -20.15
N MET A 284 6.12 -5.64 -19.15
CA MET A 284 7.11 -6.70 -19.00
C MET A 284 7.03 -7.76 -20.10
N GLU A 285 5.84 -8.11 -20.58
CA GLU A 285 5.69 -8.98 -21.76
C GLU A 285 6.28 -8.33 -23.03
N THR A 286 6.14 -7.01 -23.19
CA THR A 286 6.80 -6.28 -24.29
C THR A 286 8.33 -6.31 -24.13
N TYR A 287 8.84 -6.16 -22.91
CA TYR A 287 10.26 -6.34 -22.62
C TYR A 287 10.75 -7.76 -22.95
N LEU A 288 10.01 -8.80 -22.55
CA LEU A 288 10.38 -10.20 -22.82
C LEU A 288 10.42 -10.50 -24.32
N LEU A 289 9.45 -9.98 -25.09
CA LEU A 289 9.46 -10.05 -26.55
C LEU A 289 10.70 -9.35 -27.13
N TYR A 290 10.98 -8.12 -26.68
CA TYR A 290 12.18 -7.40 -27.10
C TYR A 290 13.46 -8.20 -26.79
N LYS A 291 13.63 -8.68 -25.55
CA LYS A 291 14.80 -9.46 -25.12
C LYS A 291 15.00 -10.72 -25.97
N ARG A 292 13.91 -11.37 -26.37
CA ARG A 292 13.93 -12.60 -27.18
C ARG A 292 14.42 -12.37 -28.61
N PHE A 293 14.04 -11.24 -29.22
CA PHE A 293 14.28 -10.98 -30.65
C PHE A 293 15.32 -9.89 -30.91
N LYS A 294 15.89 -9.27 -29.87
CA LYS A 294 17.03 -8.38 -30.00
C LYS A 294 18.26 -9.19 -30.42
N SER A 295 19.00 -8.67 -31.41
CA SER A 295 20.31 -9.21 -31.78
C SER A 295 21.36 -8.88 -30.70
N GLU A 296 22.25 -9.82 -30.40
CA GLU A 296 23.32 -9.63 -29.42
C GLU A 296 24.24 -8.47 -29.86
N THR A 297 24.47 -7.52 -28.95
CA THR A 297 25.38 -6.38 -29.14
C THR A 297 26.48 -6.44 -28.08
N ASN A 298 27.74 -6.42 -28.52
CA ASN A 298 28.93 -6.80 -27.75
C ASN A 298 29.54 -5.71 -26.83
N GLU A 299 28.87 -4.60 -26.56
CA GLU A 299 29.49 -3.50 -25.79
C GLU A 299 28.55 -2.97 -24.70
N GLN A 300 28.62 -3.58 -23.51
CA GLN A 300 27.91 -3.06 -22.34
C GLN A 300 28.76 -3.22 -21.08
N THR A 301 28.70 -2.22 -20.20
CA THR A 301 29.36 -2.27 -18.90
C THR A 301 28.63 -3.28 -18.01
N LEU A 302 29.35 -4.33 -17.56
CA LEU A 302 28.81 -5.44 -16.78
C LEU A 302 27.91 -4.98 -15.61
N ALA A 303 28.33 -3.96 -14.85
CA ALA A 303 27.61 -3.48 -13.67
C ALA A 303 26.21 -2.89 -13.98
N LYS A 304 26.06 -2.14 -15.07
CA LYS A 304 24.75 -1.59 -15.45
C LYS A 304 23.82 -2.68 -15.98
N GLN A 305 24.39 -3.69 -16.63
CA GLN A 305 23.64 -4.83 -17.11
C GLN A 305 23.07 -5.65 -15.96
N GLU A 306 23.85 -5.91 -14.90
CA GLU A 306 23.37 -6.56 -13.67
C GLU A 306 22.20 -5.80 -13.02
N LEU A 307 22.28 -4.46 -12.95
CA LEU A 307 21.19 -3.64 -12.41
C LEU A 307 19.93 -3.69 -13.28
N VAL A 308 20.08 -3.67 -14.61
CA VAL A 308 18.94 -3.84 -15.51
C VAL A 308 18.30 -5.21 -15.29
N GLU A 309 19.10 -6.28 -15.24
CA GLU A 309 18.60 -7.64 -14.99
C GLU A 309 17.86 -7.74 -13.66
N PHE A 310 18.44 -7.20 -12.58
CA PHE A 310 17.78 -7.11 -11.28
C PHE A 310 16.41 -6.41 -11.39
N TRP A 311 16.34 -5.23 -12.01
CA TRP A 311 15.09 -4.49 -12.12
C TRP A 311 14.05 -5.24 -12.96
N MET A 312 14.47 -5.93 -14.01
CA MET A 312 13.56 -6.69 -14.87
C MET A 312 13.01 -7.89 -14.12
N ASP A 313 13.84 -8.62 -13.38
CA ASP A 313 13.38 -9.73 -12.54
C ASP A 313 12.52 -9.23 -11.38
N PHE A 314 12.86 -8.09 -10.78
CA PHE A 314 12.10 -7.45 -9.71
C PHE A 314 10.71 -6.96 -10.18
N LEU A 315 10.58 -6.43 -11.39
CA LEU A 315 9.26 -6.07 -11.95
C LEU A 315 8.48 -7.32 -12.42
N LEU A 316 9.16 -8.35 -12.91
CA LEU A 316 8.53 -9.63 -13.26
C LEU A 316 7.97 -10.35 -12.03
N SER A 317 8.65 -10.30 -10.89
CA SER A 317 8.17 -10.91 -9.64
C SER A 317 6.88 -10.26 -9.14
N ILE A 318 6.68 -8.95 -9.38
CA ILE A 318 5.40 -8.26 -9.11
C ILE A 318 4.26 -8.89 -9.92
N CYS A 319 4.55 -9.35 -11.13
CA CYS A 319 3.59 -9.89 -12.07
C CYS A 319 3.34 -11.39 -11.91
N ARG A 320 4.06 -12.08 -11.02
CA ARG A 320 3.99 -13.53 -10.82
C ARG A 320 3.39 -13.86 -9.46
N ASP A 321 2.50 -14.85 -9.43
CA ASP A 321 1.89 -15.32 -8.19
C ASP A 321 2.75 -16.34 -7.43
N LYS A 322 3.79 -16.89 -8.07
CA LYS A 322 4.62 -17.98 -7.53
C LYS A 322 6.10 -17.71 -7.77
N GLU A 323 6.85 -17.63 -6.68
CA GLU A 323 8.31 -17.49 -6.67
C GLU A 323 8.94 -18.47 -5.68
N PRO A 324 10.25 -18.81 -5.85
CA PRO A 324 10.99 -19.67 -4.92
C PRO A 324 10.79 -19.25 -3.46
N MET A 325 10.80 -20.22 -2.54
CA MET A 325 10.43 -19.97 -1.14
C MET A 325 11.54 -19.28 -0.33
N ASP A 326 12.77 -19.30 -0.82
CA ASP A 326 13.99 -19.03 -0.06
C ASP A 326 14.85 -17.88 -0.62
N LYS A 327 14.48 -17.33 -1.79
CA LYS A 327 15.22 -16.24 -2.46
C LYS A 327 14.30 -15.07 -2.79
N PHE A 328 14.73 -13.88 -2.42
CA PHE A 328 13.97 -12.64 -2.54
C PHE A 328 14.82 -11.57 -3.24
N LEU A 329 14.20 -10.84 -4.14
CA LEU A 329 14.74 -9.58 -4.67
C LEU A 329 14.20 -8.45 -3.79
N VAL A 330 15.09 -7.64 -3.23
CA VAL A 330 14.72 -6.57 -2.30
C VAL A 330 15.42 -5.27 -2.64
N LEU A 331 14.78 -4.16 -2.29
CA LEU A 331 15.39 -2.84 -2.29
C LEU A 331 15.67 -2.47 -0.84
N ILE A 332 16.94 -2.29 -0.48
CA ILE A 332 17.32 -1.78 0.84
C ILE A 332 17.21 -0.26 0.79
N LEU A 333 16.44 0.34 1.70
CA LEU A 333 16.36 1.79 1.81
C LEU A 333 17.50 2.30 2.70
N GLU A 334 18.54 2.83 2.06
CA GLU A 334 19.69 3.39 2.74
C GLU A 334 19.33 4.66 3.55
N PRO A 335 20.14 5.05 4.56
CA PRO A 335 19.95 6.30 5.29
C PRO A 335 19.87 7.54 4.39
N THR A 336 20.53 7.50 3.23
CA THR A 336 20.51 8.52 2.17
C THR A 336 19.18 8.60 1.40
N LYS A 337 18.20 7.74 1.74
CA LYS A 337 16.88 7.62 1.09
C LYS A 337 16.91 7.11 -0.36
N VAL A 338 18.02 6.52 -0.77
CA VAL A 338 18.19 5.85 -2.06
C VAL A 338 17.85 4.36 -1.89
N PHE A 339 17.16 3.78 -2.87
CA PHE A 339 16.96 2.33 -2.90
C PHE A 339 18.20 1.66 -3.47
N GLN A 340 18.73 0.68 -2.74
CA GLN A 340 19.84 -0.16 -3.17
C GLN A 340 19.32 -1.56 -3.54
N PRO A 341 19.30 -1.90 -4.85
CA PRO A 341 19.08 -3.25 -5.35
C PRO A 341 19.93 -4.29 -4.60
N SER A 342 19.28 -5.31 -4.05
CA SER A 342 19.94 -6.34 -3.24
C SER A 342 19.24 -7.69 -3.37
N HIS A 343 20.00 -8.76 -3.25
CA HIS A 343 19.47 -10.11 -3.08
C HIS A 343 19.36 -10.43 -1.60
N LEU A 344 18.34 -11.20 -1.24
CA LEU A 344 18.14 -11.73 0.10
C LEU A 344 17.83 -13.22 0.01
N THR A 345 18.48 -14.03 0.81
CA THR A 345 18.23 -15.47 0.90
C THR A 345 18.09 -15.93 2.34
N VAL A 346 17.20 -16.88 2.58
CA VAL A 346 17.04 -17.53 3.88
C VAL A 346 17.45 -18.99 3.73
N SER A 347 18.58 -19.38 4.30
CA SER A 347 19.02 -20.77 4.33
C SER A 347 18.43 -21.46 5.55
N ASP A 348 17.64 -22.51 5.32
CA ASP A 348 17.09 -23.35 6.38
C ASP A 348 17.60 -24.79 6.20
N SER A 349 18.83 -25.01 6.65
CA SER A 349 19.43 -26.34 6.73
C SER A 349 19.79 -26.63 8.19
N ASP A 350 19.64 -27.88 8.64
CA ASP A 350 19.78 -28.33 10.04
C ASP A 350 21.07 -27.88 10.77
N LYS A 351 22.08 -27.38 10.04
CA LYS A 351 23.38 -26.95 10.59
C LYS A 351 23.76 -25.50 10.30
N ASP A 352 23.03 -24.77 9.45
CA ASP A 352 23.41 -23.41 9.04
C ASP A 352 22.18 -22.55 8.66
N ARG A 353 21.39 -22.24 9.70
CA ARG A 353 20.26 -21.32 9.62
C ARG A 353 20.75 -19.89 9.56
N ALA A 354 20.69 -19.28 8.38
CA ALA A 354 21.16 -17.91 8.19
C ALA A 354 20.28 -17.11 7.21
N VAL A 355 20.27 -15.79 7.41
CA VAL A 355 19.75 -14.81 6.45
C VAL A 355 20.95 -14.11 5.82
N SER A 356 21.13 -14.29 4.52
CA SER A 356 22.18 -13.62 3.76
C SER A 356 21.58 -12.55 2.86
N MET A 357 22.24 -11.40 2.79
CA MET A 357 21.87 -10.31 1.90
C MET A 357 23.10 -9.65 1.29
N TRP A 358 23.03 -9.25 0.03
CA TRP A 358 24.12 -8.56 -0.65
C TRP A 358 23.62 -7.62 -1.73
N HIS A 359 24.31 -6.51 -1.93
CA HIS A 359 23.97 -5.52 -2.94
C HIS A 359 24.28 -6.03 -4.35
N VAL A 360 23.43 -5.63 -5.30
CA VAL A 360 23.69 -5.75 -6.73
C VAL A 360 24.42 -4.48 -7.18
N SER A 361 25.64 -4.63 -7.70
CA SER A 361 26.44 -3.55 -8.29
C SER A 361 26.42 -2.22 -7.48
N PRO A 362 27.00 -2.19 -6.26
CA PRO A 362 26.96 -1.02 -5.38
C PRO A 362 27.69 0.18 -5.99
N ASN A 363 27.15 1.40 -5.78
CA ASN A 363 27.71 2.65 -6.32
C ASN A 363 29.08 3.00 -5.71
N GLU A 364 29.23 2.78 -4.40
CA GLU A 364 30.51 2.91 -3.70
C GLU A 364 31.15 1.53 -3.56
N LYS A 365 32.45 1.41 -3.90
CA LYS A 365 33.20 0.15 -3.75
C LYS A 365 33.77 -0.05 -2.34
N SER A 366 33.77 1.01 -1.53
CA SER A 366 34.27 1.01 -0.16
C SER A 366 33.10 0.87 0.81
N GLY A 367 33.10 -0.18 1.61
CA GLY A 367 32.05 -0.43 2.59
C GLY A 367 31.73 -1.92 2.72
N ILE A 368 30.78 -2.24 3.59
CA ILE A 368 30.19 -3.57 3.70
C ILE A 368 28.98 -3.60 2.75
N HIS A 369 28.95 -4.57 1.84
CA HIS A 369 27.89 -4.74 0.84
C HIS A 369 27.30 -6.14 0.84
N SER A 370 27.70 -6.98 1.80
CA SER A 370 27.23 -8.34 1.98
C SER A 370 27.21 -8.65 3.47
N TRP A 371 26.11 -9.24 3.93
CA TRP A 371 25.87 -9.61 5.31
C TRP A 371 25.31 -11.01 5.36
N THR A 372 25.74 -11.77 6.37
CA THR A 372 25.15 -13.06 6.71
C THR A 372 24.88 -13.06 8.21
N PHE A 373 23.61 -13.24 8.56
CA PHE A 373 23.12 -13.20 9.93
C PHE A 373 22.62 -14.59 10.32
N SER A 374 23.23 -15.20 11.33
CA SER A 374 22.71 -16.45 11.90
C SER A 374 21.37 -16.21 12.58
N ALA A 375 20.56 -17.27 12.73
CA ALA A 375 19.27 -17.18 13.45
C ALA A 375 19.39 -16.51 14.82
N ALA A 376 20.44 -16.83 15.59
CA ALA A 376 20.71 -16.24 16.90
C ALA A 376 20.96 -14.72 16.85
N SER A 377 21.46 -14.19 15.73
CA SER A 377 21.71 -12.75 15.57
C SER A 377 20.46 -11.96 15.18
N ILE A 378 19.35 -12.60 14.81
CA ILE A 378 18.14 -11.92 14.37
C ILE A 378 17.20 -11.70 15.54
N ARG A 379 16.97 -10.43 15.89
CA ARG A 379 16.05 -10.04 16.97
C ARG A 379 14.58 -10.16 16.55
N GLY A 380 14.29 -9.92 15.28
CA GLY A 380 12.95 -10.12 14.72
C GLY A 380 12.72 -9.34 13.43
N VAL A 381 11.47 -9.38 12.97
CA VAL A 381 11.01 -8.70 11.76
C VAL A 381 9.65 -8.04 12.01
N SER A 382 9.41 -6.88 11.41
CA SER A 382 8.11 -6.19 11.46
C SER A 382 7.75 -5.61 10.11
N VAL A 383 6.55 -5.91 9.60
CA VAL A 383 5.98 -5.20 8.45
C VAL A 383 5.78 -3.72 8.82
N SER A 384 6.02 -2.84 7.87
CA SER A 384 5.81 -1.39 8.02
C SER A 384 4.33 -1.05 8.00
N LYS A 385 3.89 -0.22 8.95
CA LYS A 385 2.50 0.26 8.99
C LYS A 385 2.15 1.26 7.87
N CYS A 386 3.16 1.83 7.20
CA CYS A 386 2.96 2.85 6.16
C CYS A 386 3.06 2.27 4.73
N ASN A 387 3.64 1.08 4.58
CA ASN A 387 3.80 0.43 3.29
C ASN A 387 3.91 -1.08 3.49
N GLU A 388 2.90 -1.82 3.07
CA GLU A 388 2.79 -3.27 3.28
C GLU A 388 3.83 -4.07 2.49
N ARG A 389 4.48 -3.46 1.50
CA ARG A 389 5.62 -4.03 0.77
C ARG A 389 6.95 -3.87 1.52
N CYS A 390 6.96 -3.20 2.67
CA CYS A 390 8.18 -2.89 3.42
C CYS A 390 8.18 -3.63 4.76
N CYS A 391 9.33 -4.16 5.17
CA CYS A 391 9.56 -4.63 6.53
C CYS A 391 10.88 -4.12 7.11
N PHE A 392 10.95 -4.12 8.43
CA PHE A 392 12.15 -3.85 9.22
C PHE A 392 12.74 -5.17 9.69
N LEU A 393 14.03 -5.40 9.40
CA LEU A 393 14.79 -6.52 9.95
C LEU A 393 15.71 -6.00 11.06
N TYR A 394 15.54 -6.55 12.27
CA TYR A 394 16.27 -6.16 13.46
C TYR A 394 17.36 -7.21 13.75
N VAL A 395 18.62 -6.77 13.82
CA VAL A 395 19.77 -7.66 14.02
C VAL A 395 20.57 -7.21 15.25
N LEU A 396 21.06 -8.17 16.06
CA LEU A 396 21.94 -7.92 17.19
C LEU A 396 23.28 -7.35 16.74
N HIS A 397 23.85 -6.46 17.56
CA HIS A 397 25.15 -5.83 17.34
C HIS A 397 25.29 -5.01 16.04
N ASN A 398 24.20 -4.75 15.33
CA ASN A 398 24.14 -3.75 14.28
C ASN A 398 23.46 -2.48 14.85
N SER A 399 24.03 -1.30 14.60
CA SER A 399 23.46 -0.03 15.06
C SER A 399 22.20 0.37 14.29
N ASP A 400 22.09 -0.10 13.05
CA ASP A 400 21.06 0.31 12.11
C ASP A 400 20.18 -0.87 11.68
N ASP A 401 18.87 -0.65 11.67
CA ASP A 401 17.88 -1.60 11.20
C ASP A 401 17.80 -1.60 9.68
N PHE A 402 17.63 -2.77 9.04
CA PHE A 402 17.44 -2.83 7.60
C PHE A 402 15.98 -2.57 7.24
N GLN A 403 15.75 -1.59 6.37
CA GLN A 403 14.45 -1.33 5.76
C GLN A 403 14.39 -2.01 4.39
N LEU A 404 13.68 -3.13 4.33
CA LEU A 404 13.61 -3.99 3.16
C LEU A 404 12.30 -3.76 2.41
N TYR A 405 12.39 -3.40 1.14
CA TYR A 405 11.25 -3.19 0.26
C TYR A 405 11.15 -4.33 -0.75
N PHE A 406 10.02 -5.03 -0.71
CA PHE A 406 9.72 -6.19 -1.53
C PHE A 406 8.92 -5.82 -2.78
N PRO A 407 8.88 -6.70 -3.79
CA PRO A 407 8.08 -6.48 -5.00
C PRO A 407 6.59 -6.27 -4.68
N THR A 408 6.03 -7.13 -3.82
CA THR A 408 4.61 -7.08 -3.40
C THR A 408 4.46 -7.29 -1.89
N GLU A 409 3.28 -6.97 -1.36
CA GLU A 409 2.89 -7.25 0.02
C GLU A 409 3.01 -8.76 0.35
N LEU A 410 2.63 -9.62 -0.60
CA LEU A 410 2.73 -11.07 -0.41
C LEU A 410 4.17 -11.53 -0.22
N HIS A 411 5.13 -10.97 -0.96
CA HIS A 411 6.55 -11.27 -0.77
C HIS A 411 7.05 -10.83 0.62
N CYS A 412 6.64 -9.63 1.05
CA CYS A 412 6.96 -9.09 2.38
C CYS A 412 6.40 -9.97 3.51
N LYS A 413 5.11 -10.33 3.43
CA LYS A 413 4.45 -11.24 4.38
C LYS A 413 5.13 -12.60 4.42
N ARG A 414 5.40 -13.21 3.26
CA ARG A 414 6.09 -14.51 3.17
C ARG A 414 7.46 -14.48 3.83
N PHE A 415 8.26 -13.44 3.59
CA PHE A 415 9.56 -13.29 4.25
C PHE A 415 9.41 -13.17 5.78
N CYS A 416 8.45 -12.36 6.25
CA CYS A 416 8.18 -12.22 7.68
C CYS A 416 7.75 -13.55 8.31
N ASP A 417 6.87 -14.29 7.66
CA ASP A 417 6.37 -15.59 8.14
C ASP A 417 7.50 -16.62 8.19
N LEU A 418 8.33 -16.70 7.14
CA LEU A 418 9.49 -17.56 7.08
C LEU A 418 10.50 -17.23 8.20
N LEU A 419 10.76 -15.95 8.45
CA LEU A 419 11.70 -15.54 9.49
C LEU A 419 11.12 -15.75 10.91
N ASN A 420 9.79 -15.66 11.05
CA ASN A 420 9.11 -15.98 12.29
C ASN A 420 9.08 -17.50 12.57
N SER A 421 8.97 -18.36 11.56
CA SER A 421 9.12 -19.82 11.76
C SER A 421 10.58 -20.17 12.07
N PHE A 422 11.52 -19.57 11.34
CA PHE A 422 12.96 -19.69 11.51
C PHE A 422 13.44 -19.33 12.93
N THR A 423 12.84 -18.32 13.58
CA THR A 423 13.16 -17.92 14.96
C THR A 423 12.32 -18.63 16.04
N LYS A 424 11.27 -19.36 15.66
CA LYS A 424 10.44 -20.15 16.59
C LYS A 424 10.98 -21.57 16.78
N GLU A 425 11.58 -22.18 15.76
CA GLU A 425 12.10 -23.55 15.86
C GLU A 425 13.38 -23.63 16.72
N ASP A 426 14.27 -22.63 16.68
CA ASP A 426 15.39 -22.52 17.63
C ASP A 426 14.95 -22.28 19.07
N LYS A 427 13.70 -21.84 19.30
CA LYS A 427 13.12 -21.73 20.65
C LYS A 427 12.58 -23.07 21.17
N LEU A 428 12.36 -24.06 20.30
CA LEU A 428 11.86 -25.39 20.65
C LEU A 428 12.97 -26.44 20.76
N SER A 429 14.09 -26.26 20.05
CA SER A 429 15.28 -27.11 20.15
C SER A 429 16.28 -26.67 21.24
N ALA A 430 16.11 -25.46 21.80
CA ALA A 430 16.85 -24.96 22.96
C ALA A 430 16.10 -25.14 24.30
N ASP A 431 15.15 -26.08 24.38
CA ASP A 431 14.39 -26.40 25.60
C ASP A 431 15.18 -27.26 26.62
N ASP A 432 16.49 -27.36 26.45
CA ASP A 432 17.39 -27.78 27.53
C ASP A 432 18.63 -26.88 27.54
N GLY A 433 18.47 -25.64 28.03
CA GLY A 433 19.61 -24.91 28.61
C GLY A 433 19.81 -23.43 28.31
N LEU A 434 19.04 -22.74 27.46
CA LEU A 434 19.20 -21.27 27.31
C LEU A 434 17.87 -20.54 27.06
N ARG A 435 17.24 -20.14 28.17
CA ARG A 435 16.30 -19.02 28.21
C ARG A 435 16.99 -17.79 27.60
N LEU A 436 16.35 -17.18 26.59
CA LEU A 436 16.67 -15.83 26.15
C LEU A 436 16.57 -14.89 27.35
N THR A 437 17.73 -14.49 27.88
CA THR A 437 17.87 -13.41 28.83
C THR A 437 17.58 -12.07 28.10
N GLU A 438 16.31 -11.73 27.89
CA GLU A 438 15.89 -10.47 28.50
C GLU A 438 16.06 -10.77 29.99
N GLU A 439 17.01 -10.12 30.67
CA GLU A 439 17.13 -10.25 32.12
C GLU A 439 15.72 -10.13 32.69
N LEU A 440 15.14 -11.25 33.10
CA LEU A 440 13.86 -11.26 33.78
C LEU A 440 14.14 -10.47 35.05
N LEU A 441 13.66 -9.23 35.07
CA LEU A 441 13.74 -8.37 36.24
C LEU A 441 13.08 -9.15 37.37
N GLU A 442 13.88 -9.72 38.27
CA GLU A 442 13.34 -10.37 39.46
C GLU A 442 12.78 -9.27 40.34
N TYR A 443 11.53 -9.39 40.77
CA TYR A 443 10.87 -8.32 41.53
C TYR A 443 10.00 -8.86 42.64
N ASN A 444 9.80 -8.03 43.66
CA ASN A 444 8.82 -8.25 44.71
C ASN A 444 7.93 -7.02 44.87
N TYR A 445 6.64 -7.22 45.15
CA TYR A 445 5.75 -6.12 45.53
C TYR A 445 6.11 -5.61 46.92
N GLU A 446 5.95 -4.31 47.14
CA GLU A 446 5.89 -3.77 48.50
C GLU A 446 4.48 -3.98 49.07
N TYR A 447 4.39 -4.29 50.36
CA TYR A 447 3.14 -4.54 51.07
C TYR A 447 2.94 -3.49 52.16
N SER A 448 1.69 -3.07 52.34
CA SER A 448 1.24 -2.23 53.45
C SER A 448 1.25 -3.00 54.77
N GLU A 449 1.13 -2.29 55.90
CA GLU A 449 1.04 -2.88 57.25
C GLU A 449 -0.08 -3.92 57.40
N ASN A 450 -1.12 -3.83 56.57
CA ASN A 450 -2.26 -4.75 56.55
C ASN A 450 -2.06 -5.96 55.62
N GLY A 451 -0.86 -6.16 55.07
CA GLY A 451 -0.54 -7.28 54.17
C GLY A 451 -1.05 -7.14 52.73
N ASN A 452 -1.61 -5.98 52.36
CA ASN A 452 -2.06 -5.71 50.99
C ASN A 452 -0.95 -5.08 50.15
N ARG A 453 -0.86 -5.40 48.84
CA ARG A 453 0.08 -4.76 47.90
C ARG A 453 -0.10 -3.24 47.92
N LEU A 454 1.02 -2.51 47.99
CA LEU A 454 1.01 -1.05 48.06
C LEU A 454 0.69 -0.45 46.69
N ILE A 455 -0.43 0.27 46.61
CA ILE A 455 -0.88 0.94 45.38
C ILE A 455 -0.29 2.35 45.33
N LEU A 456 0.45 2.65 44.25
CA LEU A 456 0.98 3.98 43.96
C LEU A 456 -0.04 4.85 43.22
N GLY A 457 -0.88 4.23 42.39
CA GLY A 457 -1.89 4.94 41.62
C GLY A 457 -2.77 4.01 40.79
N LYS A 458 -3.82 4.58 40.19
CA LYS A 458 -4.68 3.90 39.21
C LYS A 458 -4.61 4.69 37.90
N GLY A 459 -4.07 4.06 36.87
CA GLY A 459 -3.99 4.65 35.53
C GLY A 459 -5.23 4.33 34.70
N THR A 460 -5.22 4.77 33.44
CA THR A 460 -6.35 4.60 32.51
C THR A 460 -6.71 3.11 32.26
N TYR A 461 -5.72 2.22 32.24
CA TYR A 461 -5.90 0.81 31.85
C TYR A 461 -5.59 -0.20 32.97
N GLY A 462 -5.10 0.26 34.13
CA GLY A 462 -4.64 -0.67 35.16
C GLY A 462 -4.19 0.00 36.45
N VAL A 463 -3.75 -0.81 37.40
CA VAL A 463 -3.31 -0.38 38.73
C VAL A 463 -1.79 -0.38 38.77
N VAL A 464 -1.20 0.66 39.36
CA VAL A 464 0.25 0.79 39.55
C VAL A 464 0.59 0.47 41.00
N TYR A 465 1.43 -0.53 41.20
CA TYR A 465 1.91 -0.97 42.50
C TYR A 465 3.36 -0.56 42.72
N ALA A 466 3.74 -0.40 43.98
CA ALA A 466 5.14 -0.29 44.37
C ALA A 466 5.77 -1.69 44.38
N GLY A 467 7.01 -1.76 43.92
CA GLY A 467 7.81 -2.96 43.99
C GLY A 467 9.28 -2.66 44.10
N ARG A 468 10.08 -3.72 44.12
CA ARG A 468 11.53 -3.64 44.21
C ARG A 468 12.15 -4.62 43.24
N ASP A 469 13.13 -4.14 42.47
CA ASP A 469 14.03 -4.99 41.68
C ASP A 469 14.96 -5.74 42.64
N MET A 470 14.95 -7.07 42.57
CA MET A 470 15.68 -7.94 43.49
C MET A 470 17.18 -7.97 43.18
N ASN A 471 17.58 -7.67 41.94
CA ASN A 471 18.97 -7.71 41.50
C ASN A 471 19.81 -6.59 42.14
N ASN A 472 19.22 -5.41 42.31
CA ASN A 472 19.91 -4.21 42.81
C ASN A 472 19.19 -3.52 44.00
N GLN A 473 18.07 -4.08 44.45
CA GLN A 473 17.23 -3.56 45.53
C GLN A 473 16.64 -2.16 45.28
N VAL A 474 16.59 -1.73 44.01
CA VAL A 474 16.03 -0.43 43.60
C VAL A 474 14.50 -0.49 43.55
N ARG A 475 13.86 0.58 44.01
CA ARG A 475 12.39 0.75 43.96
C ARG A 475 11.90 0.92 42.51
N ILE A 476 10.82 0.25 42.17
CA ILE A 476 10.20 0.25 40.84
C ILE A 476 8.69 0.42 40.94
N ALA A 477 8.07 0.93 39.87
CA ALA A 477 6.63 0.96 39.69
C ALA A 477 6.19 -0.19 38.75
N ILE A 478 5.18 -0.95 39.17
CA ILE A 478 4.65 -2.11 38.45
C ILE A 478 3.20 -1.82 38.05
N LYS A 479 2.95 -1.54 36.76
CA LYS A 479 1.59 -1.36 36.23
C LYS A 479 1.04 -2.72 35.80
N GLU A 480 0.00 -3.20 36.49
CA GLU A 480 -0.70 -4.46 36.17
C GLU A 480 -2.00 -4.19 35.42
N ILE A 481 -2.19 -4.95 34.34
CA ILE A 481 -3.40 -4.88 33.51
C ILE A 481 -3.90 -6.30 33.25
N PRO A 482 -5.18 -6.62 33.55
CA PRO A 482 -5.72 -7.96 33.34
C PRO A 482 -5.68 -8.37 31.86
N GLU A 483 -5.19 -9.57 31.55
CA GLU A 483 -5.07 -10.09 30.19
C GLU A 483 -6.42 -10.49 29.56
N ARG A 484 -7.47 -10.67 30.40
CA ARG A 484 -8.80 -11.15 29.98
C ARG A 484 -9.70 -10.12 29.30
N ASP A 485 -9.33 -8.85 29.25
CA ASP A 485 -10.16 -7.80 28.62
C ASP A 485 -9.74 -7.61 27.16
N ASN A 486 -10.30 -8.45 26.28
CA ASN A 486 -10.00 -8.51 24.83
C ASN A 486 -10.21 -7.17 24.08
N ARG A 487 -10.82 -6.17 24.73
CA ARG A 487 -11.04 -4.81 24.22
C ARG A 487 -9.80 -3.91 24.32
N TYR A 488 -8.81 -4.28 25.14
CA TYR A 488 -7.66 -3.41 25.46
C TYR A 488 -6.29 -4.04 25.13
N SER A 489 -6.25 -5.27 24.63
CA SER A 489 -4.99 -5.97 24.30
C SER A 489 -4.16 -5.19 23.27
N GLN A 490 -4.79 -4.70 22.19
CA GLN A 490 -4.09 -3.98 21.13
C GLN A 490 -3.62 -2.56 21.55
N PRO A 491 -4.47 -1.68 22.14
CA PRO A 491 -4.01 -0.39 22.68
C PRO A 491 -2.88 -0.51 23.71
N LEU A 492 -2.89 -1.58 24.52
CA LEU A 492 -1.87 -1.82 25.53
C LEU A 492 -0.53 -2.27 24.92
N HIS A 493 -0.54 -3.17 23.94
CA HIS A 493 0.68 -3.51 23.22
C HIS A 493 1.28 -2.28 22.49
N GLU A 494 0.43 -1.37 22.03
CA GLU A 494 0.88 -0.08 21.48
C GLU A 494 1.48 0.84 22.55
N GLU A 495 0.92 0.90 23.76
CA GLU A 495 1.50 1.63 24.92
C GLU A 495 2.90 1.07 25.25
N ILE A 496 3.04 -0.25 25.40
CA ILE A 496 4.32 -0.90 25.71
C ILE A 496 5.35 -0.64 24.61
N ALA A 497 4.95 -0.83 23.35
CA ALA A 497 5.84 -0.62 22.21
C ALA A 497 6.28 0.84 22.04
N LEU A 498 5.41 1.79 22.40
CA LEU A 498 5.71 3.22 22.41
C LEU A 498 6.67 3.55 23.55
N HIS A 499 6.33 3.18 24.78
CA HIS A 499 7.09 3.51 25.98
C HIS A 499 8.48 2.87 25.99
N LYS A 500 8.63 1.64 25.46
CA LYS A 500 9.92 0.94 25.30
C LYS A 500 10.96 1.73 24.51
N ARG A 501 10.54 2.66 23.65
CA ARG A 501 11.42 3.48 22.80
C ARG A 501 11.70 4.87 23.37
N LEU A 502 11.03 5.26 24.46
CA LEU A 502 11.21 6.57 25.08
C LEU A 502 12.37 6.54 26.06
N LYS A 503 13.32 7.46 25.86
CA LYS A 503 14.46 7.66 26.75
C LYS A 503 14.81 9.14 26.83
N HIS A 504 14.36 9.80 27.90
CA HIS A 504 14.62 11.21 28.15
C HIS A 504 14.52 11.51 29.65
N LYS A 505 15.33 12.46 30.15
CA LYS A 505 15.39 12.80 31.58
C LYS A 505 14.03 13.18 32.18
N ASN A 506 13.15 13.82 31.39
CA ASN A 506 11.81 14.25 31.79
C ASN A 506 10.68 13.30 31.38
N ILE A 507 11.01 12.05 31.04
CA ILE A 507 10.06 10.98 30.77
C ILE A 507 10.30 9.88 31.81
N VAL A 508 9.24 9.28 32.34
CA VAL A 508 9.37 8.09 33.21
C VAL A 508 10.01 6.96 32.39
N GLN A 509 11.08 6.39 32.92
CA GLN A 509 11.88 5.38 32.27
C GLN A 509 11.15 4.03 32.31
N TYR A 510 10.94 3.47 31.14
CA TYR A 510 10.56 2.07 30.97
C TYR A 510 11.75 1.16 31.32
N LEU A 511 11.51 0.13 32.13
CA LEU A 511 12.50 -0.85 32.57
C LEU A 511 12.28 -2.24 31.95
N GLY A 512 11.02 -2.63 31.69
CA GLY A 512 10.69 -3.93 31.13
C GLY A 512 9.21 -4.22 31.13
N SER A 513 8.81 -5.39 30.61
CA SER A 513 7.43 -5.87 30.71
C SER A 513 7.39 -7.39 30.68
N VAL A 514 6.45 -8.02 31.39
CA VAL A 514 6.23 -9.47 31.39
C VAL A 514 4.72 -9.76 31.40
N SER A 515 4.30 -10.85 30.75
CA SER A 515 2.96 -11.42 30.99
C SER A 515 3.08 -12.55 32.00
N GLN A 516 2.42 -12.41 33.15
CA GLN A 516 2.51 -13.36 34.26
C GLN A 516 1.23 -13.34 35.09
N ASP A 517 0.77 -14.52 35.54
CA ASP A 517 -0.41 -14.69 36.41
C ASP A 517 -1.73 -14.14 35.83
N GLY A 518 -1.85 -14.08 34.50
CA GLY A 518 -3.02 -13.51 33.81
C GLY A 518 -3.04 -11.97 33.80
N TYR A 519 -1.90 -11.34 34.05
CA TYR A 519 -1.71 -9.89 33.96
C TYR A 519 -0.52 -9.57 33.07
N ILE A 520 -0.66 -8.52 32.27
CA ILE A 520 0.47 -7.84 31.63
C ILE A 520 1.02 -6.84 32.65
N LYS A 521 2.31 -6.96 32.95
CA LYS A 521 3.03 -6.16 33.93
C LYS A 521 4.06 -5.29 33.21
N ILE A 522 4.01 -3.98 33.44
CA ILE A 522 4.99 -3.01 32.91
C ILE A 522 5.82 -2.48 34.08
N PHE A 523 7.14 -2.63 33.99
CA PHE A 523 8.11 -2.17 34.98
C PHE A 523 8.65 -0.80 34.57
N MET A 524 8.61 0.15 35.50
CA MET A 524 9.05 1.53 35.32
C MET A 524 9.86 1.99 36.53
N GLU A 525 10.65 3.05 36.37
CA GLU A 525 11.28 3.70 37.53
C GLU A 525 10.20 4.23 38.50
N GLU A 526 10.43 4.08 39.81
CA GLU A 526 9.62 4.77 40.81
C GLU A 526 10.15 6.19 40.99
N VAL A 527 9.27 7.19 40.93
CA VAL A 527 9.63 8.60 41.12
C VAL A 527 9.32 9.03 42.56
N PRO A 528 10.33 9.29 43.41
CA PRO A 528 10.11 9.55 44.82
C PRO A 528 9.59 10.98 45.05
N GLY A 529 8.32 11.09 45.42
CA GLY A 529 7.62 12.37 45.66
C GLY A 529 6.17 12.36 45.16
N GLY A 530 5.87 11.55 44.15
CA GLY A 530 4.52 11.37 43.62
C GLY A 530 4.12 12.43 42.59
N SER A 531 2.81 12.54 42.33
CA SER A 531 2.28 13.42 41.29
C SER A 531 2.28 14.90 41.72
N LEU A 532 2.46 15.80 40.76
CA LEU A 532 2.38 17.24 40.95
C LEU A 532 1.03 17.64 41.58
N SER A 533 -0.06 17.02 41.12
CA SER A 533 -1.40 17.17 41.71
C SER A 533 -1.42 16.83 43.21
N ALA A 534 -0.82 15.70 43.61
CA ALA A 534 -0.78 15.29 45.01
C ALA A 534 0.07 16.24 45.86
N LEU A 535 1.22 16.68 45.32
CA LEU A 535 2.12 17.63 45.99
C LEU A 535 1.45 18.99 46.21
N LEU A 536 0.76 19.52 45.20
CA LEU A 536 -0.01 20.76 45.32
C LEU A 536 -1.12 20.65 46.37
N ARG A 537 -1.87 19.55 46.39
CA ARG A 537 -2.98 19.35 47.35
C ARG A 537 -2.52 19.17 48.78
N SER A 538 -1.41 18.45 49.01
CA SER A 538 -1.05 17.96 50.34
C SER A 538 0.16 18.65 50.97
N LYS A 539 1.00 19.33 50.18
CA LYS A 539 2.28 19.90 50.67
C LYS A 539 2.51 21.35 50.25
N TRP A 540 2.36 21.67 48.98
CA TRP A 540 2.84 22.95 48.43
C TRP A 540 1.78 24.05 48.40
N GLY A 541 0.49 23.69 48.32
CA GLY A 541 -0.58 24.67 48.13
C GLY A 541 -0.48 25.39 46.76
N PRO A 542 -1.24 26.49 46.59
CA PRO A 542 -1.19 27.29 45.36
C PRO A 542 0.18 27.93 45.14
N LEU A 543 0.76 27.75 43.95
CA LEU A 543 2.08 28.30 43.61
C LEU A 543 2.06 29.72 43.01
N LYS A 544 0.90 30.38 42.96
CA LYS A 544 0.71 31.67 42.27
C LYS A 544 1.67 32.78 42.75
N ASP A 545 2.09 32.72 44.01
CA ASP A 545 3.00 33.69 44.63
C ASP A 545 4.47 33.20 44.62
N ASN A 546 4.76 32.07 43.95
CA ASN A 546 6.08 31.48 43.79
C ASN A 546 6.33 31.09 42.33
N GLU A 547 6.42 32.12 41.48
CA GLU A 547 6.66 31.98 40.05
C GLU A 547 7.95 31.22 39.72
N ALA A 548 8.99 31.33 40.56
CA ALA A 548 10.24 30.62 40.35
C ALA A 548 10.05 29.09 40.29
N THR A 549 9.23 28.53 41.19
CA THR A 549 8.88 27.10 41.16
C THR A 549 8.02 26.74 39.95
N ILE A 550 7.07 27.60 39.56
CA ILE A 550 6.26 27.40 38.35
C ILE A 550 7.15 27.33 37.11
N ILE A 551 8.05 28.30 36.93
CA ILE A 551 8.99 28.38 35.80
C ILE A 551 9.86 27.12 35.76
N PHE A 552 10.41 26.72 36.92
CA PHE A 552 11.31 25.59 37.02
C PHE A 552 10.68 24.27 36.53
N TYR A 553 9.45 23.96 36.96
CA TYR A 553 8.76 22.73 36.54
C TYR A 553 8.13 22.84 35.16
N THR A 554 7.60 24.01 34.78
CA THR A 554 7.04 24.24 33.44
C THR A 554 8.09 24.02 32.37
N ARG A 555 9.34 24.49 32.58
CA ARG A 555 10.46 24.23 31.67
C ARG A 555 10.69 22.74 31.45
N GLN A 556 10.70 21.94 32.52
CA GLN A 556 10.91 20.49 32.42
C GLN A 556 9.75 19.75 31.72
N ILE A 557 8.51 20.19 31.95
CA ILE A 557 7.34 19.68 31.21
C ILE A 557 7.51 19.95 29.72
N LEU A 558 7.89 21.18 29.35
CA LEU A 558 8.12 21.57 27.95
C LEU A 558 9.30 20.82 27.33
N GLU A 559 10.38 20.55 28.06
CA GLU A 559 11.50 19.71 27.59
C GLU A 559 11.04 18.27 27.31
N GLY A 560 10.22 17.68 28.19
CA GLY A 560 9.62 16.36 27.97
C GLY A 560 8.66 16.34 26.77
N LEU A 561 7.80 17.35 26.63
CA LEU A 561 6.88 17.48 25.50
C LEU A 561 7.60 17.72 24.18
N LYS A 562 8.64 18.55 24.18
CA LYS A 562 9.50 18.77 23.01
C LYS A 562 10.06 17.44 22.52
N TYR A 563 10.64 16.65 23.42
CA TYR A 563 11.14 15.31 23.08
C TYR A 563 10.06 14.42 22.46
N LEU A 564 8.85 14.37 23.04
CA LEU A 564 7.74 13.59 22.50
C LEU A 564 7.31 14.08 21.11
N HIS A 565 7.15 15.39 20.94
CA HIS A 565 6.70 16.00 19.68
C HIS A 565 7.74 15.85 18.55
N GLU A 566 9.04 15.96 18.86
CA GLU A 566 10.13 15.67 17.90
C GLU A 566 10.08 14.20 17.43
N ASN A 567 9.67 13.28 18.32
CA ASN A 567 9.45 11.87 18.00
C ASN A 567 8.03 11.58 17.43
N GLN A 568 7.30 12.62 17.02
CA GLN A 568 5.95 12.53 16.44
C GLN A 568 4.93 11.86 17.36
N ILE A 569 5.05 12.05 18.68
CA ILE A 569 4.16 11.48 19.71
C ILE A 569 3.42 12.61 20.42
N VAL A 570 2.10 12.52 20.49
CA VAL A 570 1.26 13.41 21.31
C VAL A 570 0.72 12.64 22.50
N HIS A 571 0.92 13.17 23.71
CA HIS A 571 0.50 12.51 24.96
C HIS A 571 -1.03 12.47 25.15
N ARG A 572 -1.72 13.53 24.72
CA ARG A 572 -3.20 13.72 24.77
C ARG A 572 -3.86 13.77 26.16
N ASP A 573 -3.10 13.63 27.26
CA ASP A 573 -3.64 13.66 28.64
C ASP A 573 -2.64 14.29 29.62
N ILE A 574 -2.10 15.47 29.27
CA ILE A 574 -1.19 16.20 30.16
C ILE A 574 -2.01 16.90 31.26
N LYS A 575 -1.80 16.44 32.50
CA LYS A 575 -2.41 16.98 33.72
C LYS A 575 -1.50 16.71 34.93
N GLY A 576 -1.76 17.38 36.04
CA GLY A 576 -0.92 17.27 37.25
C GLY A 576 -0.82 15.85 37.83
N ASP A 577 -1.77 14.96 37.54
CA ASP A 577 -1.73 13.57 37.99
C ASP A 577 -0.77 12.70 37.16
N ASN A 578 -0.52 13.06 35.90
CA ASN A 578 0.40 12.35 34.98
C ASN A 578 1.81 12.95 34.97
N VAL A 579 2.08 13.94 35.82
CA VAL A 579 3.37 14.60 35.97
C VAL A 579 3.93 14.26 37.35
N LEU A 580 5.00 13.49 37.40
CA LEU A 580 5.65 13.04 38.64
C LEU A 580 6.84 13.92 38.97
N VAL A 581 7.07 14.18 40.25
CA VAL A 581 8.20 15.00 40.71
C VAL A 581 9.06 14.20 41.66
N ASN A 582 10.35 14.10 41.35
CA ASN A 582 11.34 13.68 42.31
C ASN A 582 11.63 14.86 43.26
N THR A 583 11.12 14.82 44.48
CA THR A 583 11.25 15.93 45.45
C THR A 583 12.66 16.07 46.02
N TYR A 584 13.54 15.09 45.80
CA TYR A 584 14.93 15.11 46.26
C TYR A 584 15.85 15.78 45.24
N SER A 585 15.68 15.50 43.95
CA SER A 585 16.51 16.06 42.88
C SER A 585 15.87 17.23 42.14
N GLY A 586 14.56 17.43 42.30
CA GLY A 586 13.77 18.40 41.54
C GLY A 586 13.49 17.96 40.09
N VAL A 587 13.91 16.76 39.68
CA VAL A 587 13.65 16.26 38.32
C VAL A 587 12.18 15.87 38.16
N LEU A 588 11.52 16.43 37.15
CA LEU A 588 10.15 16.14 36.77
C LEU A 588 10.10 15.12 35.65
N LYS A 589 9.16 14.17 35.71
CA LYS A 589 8.97 13.12 34.71
C LYS A 589 7.50 12.99 34.31
N ILE A 590 7.24 13.00 33.01
CA ILE A 590 5.93 12.75 32.43
C ILE A 590 5.68 11.23 32.41
N SER A 591 4.46 10.82 32.77
CA SER A 591 4.03 9.42 32.96
C SER A 591 2.66 9.15 32.33
N ASP A 592 2.24 7.88 32.32
CA ASP A 592 0.99 7.37 31.74
C ASP A 592 0.82 7.64 30.23
N PHE A 593 1.52 6.83 29.42
CA PHE A 593 1.49 6.93 27.96
C PHE A 593 0.30 6.20 27.32
N GLY A 594 -0.65 5.67 28.09
CA GLY A 594 -1.77 4.89 27.57
C GLY A 594 -2.75 5.67 26.68
N THR A 595 -2.79 7.00 26.78
CA THR A 595 -3.53 7.86 25.84
C THR A 595 -2.63 8.43 24.74
N SER A 596 -1.34 8.12 24.71
CA SER A 596 -0.43 8.69 23.72
C SER A 596 -0.70 8.13 22.34
N LYS A 597 -0.47 8.94 21.29
CA LYS A 597 -0.62 8.51 19.90
C LYS A 597 0.50 9.07 19.04
N ARG A 598 0.98 8.28 18.10
CA ARG A 598 1.89 8.76 17.04
C ARG A 598 1.09 9.52 15.98
N LEU A 599 1.60 10.65 15.53
CA LEU A 599 0.97 11.50 14.51
C LEU A 599 1.13 10.98 13.06
N ALA A 600 1.70 9.78 12.87
CA ALA A 600 1.76 9.13 11.57
C ALA A 600 0.34 8.86 11.05
N GLY A 601 -0.14 9.70 10.13
CA GLY A 601 -1.49 9.63 9.55
C GLY A 601 -2.30 10.94 9.59
N ILE A 602 -1.76 12.02 10.17
CA ILE A 602 -2.38 13.36 10.07
C ILE A 602 -1.45 14.25 9.25
N ASN A 603 -1.61 14.25 7.93
CA ASN A 603 -1.15 15.38 7.11
C ASN A 603 -2.36 16.28 6.80
N PRO A 604 -2.21 17.61 6.87
CA PRO A 604 -3.23 18.58 6.44
C PRO A 604 -3.56 18.51 4.96
#